data_AF-A0A0M2Q5D4-F1
#
_entry.id   AF-A0A0M2Q5D4-F1
#
_cell.length_a   1.000
_cell.length_b   1.000
_cell.length_c   1.000
_cell.angle_alpha   90.00
_cell.angle_beta   90.00
_cell.angle_gamma   90.00
#
_symmetry.space_group_name_H-M   'P 1'
#
loop_
_entity.id
_entity.type
_entity.pdbx_description
1 polymer ?
#
loop_
_entity_poly.entity_id
_entity_poly.type
_entity_poly.pdbx_seq_one_letter_code
_entity_poly.pdbx_strand_id
1 'polypeptide(L)'
;MKSKWIAALAAAGCVVPAVSFAQDNSVLSRAQVREEMARYEQAGFNPARQNPSRWVEDLQAAAARVHAERDAVRMASGVAAGN
;
A
#
# COMPACT_ATOMS: atom_id res chain seq x y z
N MET A 1 30.16 45.68 7.30
CA MET A 1 28.96 45.00 6.75
C MET A 1 29.01 43.54 7.21
N LYS A 2 28.13 43.12 8.12
CA LYS A 2 28.13 41.75 8.70
C LYS A 2 27.18 40.86 7.89
N SER A 3 27.73 39.83 7.26
CA SER A 3 27.01 38.83 6.45
C SER A 3 26.02 38.04 7.31
N LYS A 4 24.74 38.03 6.92
CA LYS A 4 23.67 37.21 7.52
C LYS A 4 23.13 36.18 6.52
N TRP A 5 24.01 35.54 5.75
CA TRP A 5 23.57 34.64 4.66
C TRP A 5 23.62 33.15 4.98
N ILE A 6 24.05 32.75 6.19
CA ILE A 6 24.21 31.33 6.52
C ILE A 6 22.95 30.72 7.19
N ALA A 7 22.01 31.53 7.68
CA ALA A 7 20.85 31.02 8.43
C ALA A 7 19.68 30.53 7.56
N ALA A 8 19.67 30.79 6.25
CA ALA A 8 18.49 30.57 5.41
C ALA A 8 18.46 29.23 4.65
N LEU A 9 19.54 28.42 4.68
CA LEU A 9 19.60 27.18 3.88
C LEU A 9 19.28 25.90 4.67
N ALA A 10 19.05 25.98 5.98
CA ALA A 10 18.69 24.82 6.81
C ALA A 10 17.18 24.61 6.97
N ALA A 11 16.37 25.17 6.07
CA ALA A 11 14.90 25.08 6.09
C ALA A 11 14.34 24.40 4.82
N ALA A 12 15.12 23.53 4.18
CA ALA A 12 14.69 22.76 3.03
C ALA A 12 14.67 21.26 3.36
N GLY A 13 13.46 20.75 3.55
CA GLY A 13 13.13 19.39 3.14
C GLY A 13 13.38 18.30 4.17
N CYS A 14 12.48 18.17 5.13
CA CYS A 14 12.12 16.86 5.65
C CYS A 14 10.63 16.84 5.99
N VAL A 15 9.78 16.77 4.97
CA VAL A 15 8.44 16.20 5.17
C VAL A 15 8.64 14.69 5.22
N VAL A 16 9.12 14.20 6.36
CA VAL A 16 9.03 12.77 6.66
C VAL A 16 7.55 12.52 6.95
N PRO A 17 6.84 11.66 6.21
CA PRO A 17 5.55 11.18 6.67
C PRO A 17 5.80 10.44 7.98
N ALA A 18 5.55 11.08 9.11
CA ALA A 18 5.60 10.46 10.43
C ALA A 18 4.33 9.61 10.69
N VAL A 19 3.87 8.89 9.66
CA VAL A 19 2.87 7.84 9.84
C VAL A 19 3.58 6.62 10.42
N SER A 20 3.74 6.63 11.75
CA SER A 20 4.11 5.43 12.49
C SER A 20 3.09 4.33 12.18
N PHE A 21 3.54 3.23 11.57
CA PHE A 21 2.79 2.00 11.28
C PHE A 21 2.35 1.23 12.55
N ALA A 22 2.00 1.95 13.62
CA ALA A 22 1.67 1.39 14.94
C ALA A 22 0.25 1.73 15.41
N GLN A 23 -0.47 2.62 14.71
CA GLN A 23 -1.87 2.92 15.05
C GLN A 23 -2.84 1.83 14.60
N ASP A 24 -2.43 0.99 13.65
CA ASP A 24 -3.24 -0.12 13.19
C ASP A 24 -2.93 -1.38 14.02
N ASN A 25 -3.49 -1.44 15.24
CA ASN A 25 -3.47 -2.64 16.09
C ASN A 25 -4.51 -3.68 15.62
N SER A 26 -4.88 -3.69 14.34
CA SER A 26 -5.73 -4.75 13.79
C SER A 26 -4.88 -6.02 13.64
N VAL A 27 -5.05 -6.96 14.57
CA VAL A 27 -4.45 -8.28 14.44
C VAL A 27 -5.11 -8.98 13.26
N LEU A 28 -4.41 -9.06 12.12
CA LEU A 28 -4.88 -9.83 10.97
C LEU A 28 -5.10 -11.28 11.39
N SER A 29 -6.30 -11.79 11.13
CA SER A 29 -6.58 -13.19 11.42
C SER A 29 -5.85 -14.09 10.41
N ARG A 30 -5.44 -15.28 10.85
CA ARG A 30 -4.84 -16.28 9.94
C ARG A 30 -5.74 -16.60 8.75
N ALA A 31 -7.06 -16.53 8.95
CA ALA A 31 -8.04 -16.72 7.88
C ALA A 31 -7.99 -15.57 6.88
N GLN A 32 -7.95 -14.32 7.35
CA GLN A 32 -7.84 -13.13 6.50
C GLN A 32 -6.55 -13.16 5.68
N VAL A 33 -5.40 -13.49 6.28
CA VAL A 33 -4.13 -13.57 5.53
C VAL A 33 -4.20 -14.61 4.41
N ARG A 34 -4.78 -15.78 4.66
CA ARG A 34 -4.95 -16.82 3.61
C ARG A 34 -5.88 -16.36 2.50
N GLU A 35 -6.97 -15.67 2.86
CA GLU A 35 -7.89 -15.10 1.88
C GLU A 35 -7.20 -14.03 1.02
N GLU A 36 -6.42 -13.15 1.64
CA GLU A 36 -5.64 -12.15 0.93
C GLU A 36 -4.63 -12.78 -0.02
N MET A 37 -3.87 -13.79 0.44
CA MET A 37 -2.94 -14.51 -0.42
C MET A 37 -3.64 -15.16 -1.60
N ALA A 38 -4.81 -15.77 -1.40
CA ALA A 38 -5.59 -16.35 -2.50
C ALA A 38 -6.03 -15.29 -3.53
N ARG A 39 -6.32 -14.05 -3.12
CA ARG A 39 -6.62 -12.94 -4.04
C ARG A 39 -5.40 -12.50 -4.84
N TYR A 40 -4.22 -12.43 -4.20
CA TYR A 40 -2.97 -12.15 -4.90
C TYR A 40 -2.60 -13.26 -5.91
N GLU A 41 -2.85 -14.53 -5.56
CA GLU A 41 -2.67 -15.65 -6.47
C GLU A 41 -3.62 -15.58 -7.67
N GLN A 42 -4.90 -15.22 -7.45
CA GLN A 42 -5.87 -14.97 -8.53
C GLN A 42 -5.46 -13.79 -9.41
N ALA A 43 -4.86 -12.75 -8.82
CA ALA A 43 -4.27 -11.64 -9.54
C ALA A 43 -2.98 -12.01 -10.30
N GLY A 44 -2.51 -13.26 -10.20
CA GLY A 44 -1.36 -13.81 -10.91
C GLY A 44 -0.03 -13.67 -10.19
N PHE A 45 -0.01 -13.24 -8.93
CA PHE A 45 1.21 -13.18 -8.13
C PHE A 45 1.46 -14.48 -7.40
N ASN A 46 2.61 -15.12 -7.68
CA ASN A 46 3.04 -16.33 -7.00
C ASN A 46 4.49 -16.16 -6.49
N PRO A 47 4.70 -16.07 -5.16
CA PRO A 47 6.04 -15.84 -4.61
C PRO A 47 7.00 -17.01 -4.84
N ALA A 48 6.49 -18.23 -5.03
CA ALA A 48 7.31 -19.41 -5.31
C ALA A 48 7.79 -19.48 -6.78
N ARG A 49 7.20 -18.69 -7.68
CA ARG A 49 7.52 -18.67 -9.13
C ARG A 49 7.95 -17.29 -9.63
N GLN A 50 8.17 -16.34 -8.72
CA GLN A 50 8.50 -14.96 -9.08
C GLN A 50 9.89 -14.85 -9.72
N ASN A 51 10.02 -13.94 -10.69
CA ASN A 51 11.33 -13.58 -11.24
C ASN A 51 12.08 -12.70 -10.21
N PRO A 52 13.27 -13.10 -9.72
CA PRO A 52 14.02 -12.33 -8.72
C PRO A 52 14.38 -10.90 -9.15
N SER A 53 14.40 -10.61 -10.45
CA SER A 53 14.69 -9.27 -10.97
C SER A 53 13.45 -8.39 -11.11
N ARG A 54 12.24 -8.96 -11.10
CA ARG A 54 10.98 -8.24 -11.37
C ARG A 54 9.91 -8.41 -10.29
N TRP A 55 10.24 -9.09 -9.19
CA TRP A 55 9.28 -9.43 -8.15
C TRP A 55 8.58 -8.22 -7.55
N VAL A 56 9.27 -7.06 -7.52
CA VAL A 56 8.68 -5.80 -7.03
C VAL A 56 7.59 -5.32 -7.98
N GLU A 57 7.89 -5.25 -9.28
CA GLU A 57 6.89 -4.84 -10.28
C GLU A 57 5.71 -5.82 -10.35
N ASP A 58 6.00 -7.13 -10.29
CA ASP A 58 4.98 -8.18 -10.33
C ASP A 58 4.06 -8.11 -9.09
N LEU A 59 4.63 -7.84 -7.91
CA LEU A 59 3.87 -7.62 -6.68
C LEU A 59 3.01 -6.36 -6.76
N GLN A 60 3.56 -5.24 -7.26
CA GLN A 60 2.82 -3.99 -7.41
C GLN A 60 1.65 -4.13 -8.40
N ALA A 61 1.87 -4.80 -9.53
CA ALA A 61 0.83 -5.05 -10.52
C ALA A 61 -0.31 -5.91 -9.94
N ALA A 62 0.01 -6.93 -9.16
CA ALA A 62 -0.99 -7.75 -8.48
C ALA A 62 -1.72 -6.98 -7.38
N ALA A 63 -1.01 -6.16 -6.59
CA ALA A 63 -1.63 -5.30 -5.60
C ALA A 63 -2.65 -4.35 -6.24
N ALA A 64 -2.30 -3.70 -7.37
CA ALA A 64 -3.21 -2.82 -8.08
C ALA A 64 -4.51 -3.52 -8.50
N ARG A 65 -4.43 -4.78 -8.96
CA ARG A 65 -5.60 -5.60 -9.30
C ARG A 65 -6.46 -5.90 -8.07
N VAL A 66 -5.84 -6.36 -6.98
CA VAL A 66 -6.54 -6.65 -5.71
C VAL A 66 -7.21 -5.40 -5.14
N HIS A 67 -6.57 -4.23 -5.24
CA HIS A 67 -7.16 -2.96 -4.82
C HIS A 67 -8.38 -2.59 -5.67
N ALA A 68 -8.26 -2.69 -7.00
CA ALA A 68 -9.38 -2.43 -7.91
C ALA A 68 -10.57 -3.36 -7.65
N GLU A 69 -10.32 -4.65 -7.37
CA GLU A 69 -11.37 -5.61 -6.98
C GLU A 69 -12.05 -5.21 -5.67
N ARG A 70 -11.28 -4.82 -4.64
CA ARG A 70 -11.83 -4.36 -3.35
C ARG A 70 -12.68 -3.12 -3.50
N ASP A 71 -12.24 -2.17 -4.32
CA ASP A 71 -12.99 -0.95 -4.59
C ASP A 71 -14.28 -1.25 -5.35
N ALA A 72 -14.26 -2.15 -6.34
CA ALA A 72 -15.45 -2.60 -7.04
C ALA A 72 -16.46 -3.28 -6.10
N VAL A 73 -15.99 -4.14 -5.18
CA VAL A 73 -16.83 -4.77 -4.16
C VAL A 73 -17.42 -3.72 -3.21
N ARG A 74 -16.63 -2.73 -2.78
CA ARG A 74 -17.10 -1.63 -1.93
C ARG A 74 -18.15 -0.76 -2.63
N MET A 75 -17.97 -0.49 -3.92
CA MET A 75 -18.95 0.26 -4.72
C MET A 75 -20.25 -0.54 -4.87
N ALA A 76 -20.16 -1.84 -5.17
CA ALA A 76 -21.33 -2.71 -5.28
C ALA A 76 -22.09 -2.82 -3.94
N SER A 77 -21.38 -2.94 -2.81
CA SER A 77 -22.00 -2.99 -1.48
C SER A 77 -22.57 -1.65 -1.04
N GLY A 78 -21.93 -0.53 -1.40
CA GLY A 78 -22.46 0.82 -1.17
C GLY A 78 -23.72 1.13 -1.98
N VAL A 79 -23.79 0.63 -3.22
CA VAL A 79 -25.01 0.71 -4.06
C VAL A 79 -26.13 -0.14 -3.48
N ALA A 80 -25.84 -1.33 -2.95
CA ALA A 80 -26.84 -2.19 -2.31
C ALA A 80 -27.36 -1.65 -0.96
N ALA A 81 -26.58 -0.84 -0.24
CA ALA A 81 -26.99 -0.21 1.02
C ALA A 81 -27.78 1.11 0.82
N GLY A 82 -27.92 1.59 -0.42
CA GLY A 82 -28.53 2.86 -0.78
C GLY A 82 -29.93 2.80 -1.39
N ASN A 83 -30.67 1.69 -1.24
CA ASN A 83 -32.05 1.55 -1.73
C ASN A 83 -33.01 1.06 -0.66
#